data_AF-A0A089L214-F1
#
_entry.id   AF-A0A089L214-F1
#
_cell.length_a   1.000
_cell.length_b   1.000
_cell.length_c   1.000
_cell.angle_alpha   90.00
_cell.angle_beta   90.00
_cell.angle_gamma   90.00
#
_symmetry.space_group_name_H-M   'P 1'
#
loop_
_entity.id
_entity.type
_entity.pdbx_description
1 polymer ?
#
loop_
_entity_poly.entity_id
_entity_poly.type
_entity_poly.pdbx_seq_one_letter_code
_entity_poly.pdbx_strand_id
1 'polypeptide(L)' 'MLRNREFRVYVITKGDILRFIAIEIVLGTMTYSIAMKLFHNVILASAGGWAGTEGIKRLVMLKDVLAK' A
#
# COMPACT_ATOMS: atom_id res chain seq x y z
N MET A 1 38.98 -18.29 -33.40
CA MET A 1 37.89 -18.74 -32.50
C MET A 1 36.60 -18.04 -32.93
N LEU A 2 35.73 -18.74 -33.66
CA LEU A 2 34.44 -18.20 -34.09
C LEU A 2 33.48 -18.22 -32.90
N ARG A 3 33.12 -17.04 -32.42
CA ARG A 3 32.16 -16.84 -31.33
C ARG A 3 30.76 -17.08 -31.89
N ASN A 4 30.15 -18.23 -31.59
CA ASN A 4 28.76 -18.55 -31.92
C ASN A 4 27.83 -17.47 -31.33
N ARG A 5 27.40 -16.52 -32.17
CA ARG A 5 26.30 -15.61 -31.84
C ARG A 5 25.01 -16.29 -32.28
N GLU A 6 24.47 -17.12 -31.39
CA GLU A 6 23.15 -17.71 -31.59
C GLU A 6 22.08 -16.62 -31.50
N PHE A 7 21.31 -16.44 -32.57
CA PHE A 7 20.17 -15.55 -32.61
C PHE A 7 19.01 -16.18 -31.82
N ARG A 8 18.60 -15.54 -30.73
CA ARG A 8 17.48 -16.01 -29.89
C ARG A 8 16.23 -15.17 -30.14
N VAL A 9 15.14 -15.85 -30.47
CA VAL A 9 13.81 -15.26 -30.64
C VAL A 9 12.94 -15.68 -29.46
N TYR A 10 12.31 -14.72 -28.81
CA TYR A 10 11.35 -14.96 -27.73
C TYR A 10 9.94 -14.65 -28.24
N VAL A 11 9.01 -15.58 -28.05
CA VAL A 11 7.61 -15.41 -28.41
C VAL A 11 6.82 -15.18 -27.13
N ILE A 12 6.20 -14.02 -27.00
CA ILE A 12 5.31 -13.69 -25.88
C ILE A 12 3.88 -13.98 -26.34
N THR A 13 3.23 -14.92 -25.68
CA THR A 13 1.83 -15.27 -25.96
C THR A 13 0.90 -14.51 -25.02
N LYS A 14 -0.41 -14.51 -25.35
CA LYS A 14 -1.43 -13.93 -24.45
C LYS A 14 -1.43 -14.59 -23.06
N GLY A 15 -1.10 -15.88 -22.97
CA GLY A 15 -1.00 -16.60 -21.70
C GLY A 15 0.15 -16.11 -20.83
N ASP A 16 1.27 -15.72 -21.44
CA ASP A 16 2.43 -15.18 -20.72
C ASP A 16 2.12 -13.82 -20.11
N ILE A 17 1.38 -12.97 -20.85
CA ILE A 17 0.88 -11.68 -20.34
C ILE A 17 -0.05 -11.89 -19.15
N LEU A 18 -0.99 -12.85 -19.25
CA LEU A 18 -1.92 -13.14 -18.16
C LEU A 18 -1.19 -13.64 -16.90
N ARG A 19 -0.20 -14.52 -17.07
CA ARG A 19 0.64 -15.02 -15.97
C ARG A 19 1.44 -13.91 -15.32
N PHE A 20 2.02 -12.99 -16.11
CA PHE A 20 2.72 -11.83 -15.60
C PHE A 20 1.81 -10.96 -14.72
N ILE A 21 0.61 -10.63 -15.20
CA ILE A 21 -0.37 -9.84 -14.45
C ILE A 21 -0.79 -10.56 -13.17
N ALA A 22 -1.04 -11.88 -13.23
CA ALA A 22 -1.41 -12.66 -12.05
C ALA A 22 -0.31 -12.63 -10.98
N ILE A 23 0.96 -12.78 -11.38
CA ILE A 23 2.10 -12.72 -10.47
C ILE A 23 2.23 -11.32 -9.84
N GLU A 24 2.11 -10.26 -10.64
CA GLU A 24 2.14 -8.87 -10.15
C GLU A 24 1.05 -8.60 -9.11
N ILE A 25 -0.18 -9.05 -9.35
CA ILE A 25 -1.28 -8.89 -8.38
C ILE A 25 -0.97 -9.62 -7.07
N VAL A 26 -0.44 -10.85 -7.14
CA VAL A 26 -0.08 -11.63 -5.96
C VAL A 26 1.05 -10.93 -5.18
N LEU A 27 2.12 -10.54 -5.86
CA LEU A 27 3.26 -9.85 -5.23
C LEU A 27 2.84 -8.50 -4.64
N GLY A 28 2.03 -7.71 -5.36
CA GLY A 28 1.50 -6.45 -4.88
C GLY A 28 0.63 -6.63 -3.63
N THR A 29 -0.25 -7.62 -3.63
CA THR A 29 -1.11 -7.91 -2.48
C THR A 29 -0.30 -8.40 -1.27
N MET A 30 0.70 -9.25 -1.48
CA MET A 30 1.61 -9.67 -0.41
C MET A 30 2.41 -8.50 0.15
N THR A 31 2.95 -7.65 -0.72
CA THR A 31 3.70 -6.45 -0.32
C THR A 31 2.84 -5.50 0.50
N TYR A 32 1.60 -5.23 0.04
CA TYR A 32 0.64 -4.42 0.78
C TYR A 32 0.32 -5.02 2.15
N SER A 33 0.10 -6.34 2.23
CA SER A 33 -0.20 -7.02 3.49
C SER A 33 0.97 -6.96 4.48
N ILE A 34 2.20 -7.11 3.99
CA ILE A 34 3.42 -6.97 4.80
C ILE A 34 3.56 -5.51 5.28
N ALA A 35 3.39 -4.54 4.38
CA ALA A 35 3.41 -3.13 4.75
C ALA A 35 2.36 -2.82 5.82
N MET A 36 1.12 -3.29 5.66
CA MET A 36 0.07 -3.13 6.66
C MET A 36 0.43 -3.76 8.01
N LYS A 37 1.09 -4.92 8.03
CA LYS A 37 1.52 -5.58 9.28
C LYS A 37 2.67 -4.82 9.96
N LEU A 38 3.64 -4.35 9.19
CA LEU A 38 4.79 -3.61 9.71
C LEU A 38 4.41 -2.19 10.17
N PHE A 39 3.53 -1.53 9.44
CA PHE A 39 3.10 -0.16 9.66
C PHE A 39 1.73 -0.07 10.34
N HIS A 40 1.21 -1.15 10.94
CA HIS A 40 -0.06 -1.14 11.66
C HIS A 40 -0.09 -0.05 12.74
N ASN A 41 1.05 0.16 13.40
CA ASN A 41 1.24 1.24 14.37
C ASN A 41 1.19 2.64 13.75
N VAL A 42 1.62 2.81 12.49
CA VAL A 42 1.51 4.09 11.78
C VAL A 42 0.05 4.41 11.50
N ILE A 43 -0.74 3.42 11.07
CA ILE A 43 -2.17 3.63 10.81
C ILE A 43 -2.92 3.91 12.11
N LEU A 44 -2.65 3.15 13.18
CA LEU A 44 -3.23 3.37 14.50
C LEU A 44 -2.79 4.71 15.10
N ALA A 45 -1.53 5.09 14.96
CA ALA A 45 -1.02 6.38 15.42
C ALA A 45 -1.57 7.55 14.60
N SER A 46 -1.76 7.38 13.29
CA SER A 46 -2.34 8.40 12.40
C SER A 46 -3.83 8.60 12.68
N ALA A 47 -4.59 7.51 12.76
CA ALA A 47 -6.02 7.55 13.09
C ALA A 47 -6.25 8.05 14.53
N GLY A 48 -5.43 7.60 15.49
CA GLY A 48 -5.46 8.05 16.87
C GLY A 48 -5.06 9.52 17.03
N GLY A 49 -4.06 9.99 16.28
CA GLY A 49 -3.66 11.40 16.25
C GLY A 49 -4.76 12.30 15.67
N TRP A 50 -5.42 11.87 14.60
CA TRP A 50 -6.57 12.58 14.02
C TRP A 50 -7.77 12.59 14.98
N ALA A 51 -8.14 11.44 15.55
CA ALA A 51 -9.24 11.34 16.52
C ALA A 51 -8.98 12.15 17.80
N GLY A 52 -7.74 12.16 18.29
CA GLY A 52 -7.35 12.94 19.46
C GLY A 52 -7.40 14.44 19.20
N THR A 53 -6.84 14.92 18.09
CA THR A 53 -6.84 16.35 17.75
C THR A 53 -8.24 16.89 17.49
N GLU A 54 -9.05 16.18 16.71
CA GLU A 54 -10.43 16.56 16.42
C GLU A 54 -11.34 16.43 17.65
N GLY A 55 -11.09 15.42 18.50
CA GLY A 55 -11.78 15.23 19.78
C GLY A 55 -11.53 16.39 20.76
N ILE A 56 -10.26 16.79 20.94
CA ILE A 56 -9.90 17.94 21.80
C ILE A 56 -10.54 19.23 21.27
N LYS A 57 -10.50 19.45 19.95
CA LYS A 57 -11.11 20.63 19.32
C LYS A 57 -12.61 20.73 19.61
N ARG A 58 -13.31 19.61 19.50
CA ARG A 58 -14.76 19.50 19.81
C ARG A 58 -15.06 19.68 21.29
N LEU A 59 -14.19 19.17 22.16
CA LEU A 59 -14.34 19.32 23.61
C LEU A 59 -14.17 20.79 24.05
N VAL A 60 -13.21 21.50 23.46
CA VAL A 60 -13.01 22.95 23.69
C VAL A 60 -14.22 23.74 23.22
N MET A 61 -14.72 23.48 22.01
CA MET A 61 -15.95 24.11 21.52
C MET A 61 -17.16 23.85 22.43
N LEU A 62 -17.30 22.62 22.94
CA LEU A 62 -18.39 22.27 23.85
C LEU A 62 -18.30 23.05 25.18
N LYS A 63 -17.09 23.19 25.72
CA LYS A 63 -16.83 23.98 26.92
C LYS A 63 -17.20 25.45 26.72
N ASP A 64 -16.85 26.03 25.57
CA ASP A 64 -17.15 27.43 25.26
C ASP A 64 -18.66 27.69 25.09
N VAL A 65 -19.41 26.70 24.59
CA VAL A 65 -20.87 26.76 24.48
C VAL A 65 -21.55 26.63 25.85
N LEU A 66 -21.05 25.78 26.74
CA LEU A 66 -21.58 25.58 28.10
C LEU A 66 -21.25 26.72 29.06
N ALA A 67 -20.22 27.50 28.78
CA ALA A 67 -19.79 28.64 29.61
C ALA A 67 -20.52 29.96 29.28
N LYS A 68 -21.51 29.91 28.40
CA LYS A 68 -22.30 31.05 27.92
C LYS A 68 -23.74 30.96 28.41
#